data_AF-A0A1R2BD21-F1
#
_entry.id   AF-A0A1R2BD21-F1
#
_cell.length_a   1.000
_cell.length_b   1.000
_cell.length_c   1.000
_cell.angle_alpha   90.00
_cell.angle_beta   90.00
_cell.angle_gamma   90.00
#
_symmetry.space_group_name_H-M   'P 1'
#
loop_
_entity.id
_entity.type
_entity.pdbx_description
1 polymer ?
#
loop_
_entity_poly.entity_id
_entity_poly.type
_entity_poly.pdbx_seq_one_letter_code
_entity_poly.pdbx_strand_id
1 'polypeptide(L)'
;MLSNSTLEGIICWTTDGLKFIIKDLIEFEQRILSNYFPDMNIKKFRKKLKKLSFTKTVTTNTITYSHANFQQNKPYLLGKICCFSEIPSRKKINFNSDMAVKIRLLESAHIRMEETVADLEKKYQKIIDFNKFMINELNQHTVHSEYDTEHFKKLMTKTNPD
;
A
#
# COMPACT_ATOMS: atom_id res chain seq x y z
N MET A 1 2.10 20.73 -25.91
CA MET A 1 0.96 21.42 -26.57
C MET A 1 0.63 22.72 -25.85
N LEU A 2 0.06 22.69 -24.64
CA LEU A 2 -0.36 23.90 -23.90
C LEU A 2 0.77 24.79 -23.36
N SER A 3 2.00 24.27 -23.31
CA SER A 3 3.21 25.02 -22.89
C SER A 3 3.93 25.71 -24.06
N ASN A 4 3.42 25.60 -25.28
CA ASN A 4 4.05 26.19 -26.46
C ASN A 4 3.47 27.59 -26.72
N SER A 5 4.30 28.62 -26.58
CA SER A 5 3.91 30.03 -26.74
C SER A 5 3.41 30.36 -28.15
N THR A 6 3.90 29.66 -29.17
CA THR A 6 3.47 29.87 -30.57
C THR A 6 2.03 29.44 -30.84
N LEU A 7 1.44 28.65 -29.94
CA LEU A 7 0.08 28.13 -30.06
C LEU A 7 -0.92 28.88 -29.15
N GLU A 8 -0.49 29.88 -28.38
CA GLU A 8 -1.34 30.60 -27.41
C GLU A 8 -2.53 31.34 -28.06
N GLY A 9 -2.41 31.70 -29.34
CA GLY A 9 -3.50 32.26 -30.14
C GLY A 9 -4.64 31.26 -30.40
N ILE A 10 -4.34 29.96 -30.35
CA ILE A 10 -5.26 28.87 -30.69
C ILE A 10 -5.71 28.14 -29.42
N ILE A 11 -4.75 27.79 -28.55
CA ILE A 11 -4.98 27.11 -27.29
C ILE A 11 -3.99 27.58 -26.22
N CYS A 12 -4.50 27.94 -25.04
CA CYS A 12 -3.65 28.42 -23.95
C CYS A 12 -4.18 27.99 -22.59
N TRP A 13 -3.33 28.08 -21.56
CA TRP A 13 -3.79 28.05 -20.18
C TRP A 13 -4.56 29.33 -19.83
N THR A 14 -5.41 29.21 -18.83
CA THR A 14 -5.96 30.36 -18.10
C THR A 14 -4.88 30.98 -17.22
N THR A 15 -5.06 32.24 -16.81
CA THR A 15 -4.10 32.95 -15.95
C THR A 15 -3.88 32.28 -14.59
N ASP A 16 -4.87 31.53 -14.08
CA ASP A 16 -4.78 30.75 -12.85
C ASP A 16 -4.14 29.35 -13.05
N GLY A 17 -3.92 28.94 -14.31
CA GLY A 17 -3.36 27.63 -14.66
C GLY A 17 -4.27 26.44 -14.34
N LEU A 18 -5.54 26.66 -13.99
CA LEU A 18 -6.47 25.59 -13.58
C LEU A 18 -7.27 25.02 -14.76
N LYS A 19 -7.35 25.77 -15.86
CA LYS A 19 -8.14 25.43 -17.04
C LYS A 19 -7.35 25.74 -18.31
N PHE A 20 -7.74 25.11 -19.40
CA PHE A 20 -7.24 25.50 -20.71
C PHE A 20 -8.38 25.96 -21.61
N ILE A 21 -8.08 26.91 -22.49
CA ILE A 21 -9.03 27.56 -23.39
C ILE A 21 -8.62 27.24 -24.82
N ILE A 22 -9.59 26.79 -25.61
CA ILE A 22 -9.49 26.72 -27.08
C ILE A 22 -10.21 27.96 -27.62
N LYS A 23 -9.44 28.84 -28.25
CA LYS A 23 -9.92 30.12 -28.81
C LYS A 23 -10.49 29.94 -30.22
N ASP A 24 -9.79 29.18 -31.05
CA ASP A 24 -10.22 28.87 -32.42
C ASP A 24 -10.27 27.35 -32.61
N LEU A 25 -11.47 26.83 -32.86
CA LEU A 25 -11.70 25.41 -33.09
C LEU A 25 -11.19 24.91 -34.44
N ILE A 26 -11.27 25.75 -35.47
CA ILE A 26 -10.92 25.39 -36.84
C ILE A 26 -9.40 25.30 -36.93
N GLU A 27 -8.70 26.33 -36.45
CA GLU A 27 -7.24 26.29 -36.37
C GLU A 27 -6.74 25.21 -35.40
N PHE A 28 -7.45 24.95 -34.30
CA PHE A 28 -7.11 23.88 -33.39
C PHE A 28 -7.16 22.50 -34.08
N GLU A 29 -8.19 22.24 -34.89
CA GLU A 29 -8.29 20.97 -35.60
C GLU A 29 -7.20 20.83 -36.68
N GLN A 30 -6.96 21.86 -37.47
CA GLN A 30 -6.01 21.80 -38.58
C GLN A 30 -4.54 21.83 -38.15
N ARG A 31 -4.19 22.66 -37.16
CA ARG A 31 -2.79 22.89 -36.77
C ARG A 31 -2.36 22.12 -35.55
N ILE A 32 -3.28 21.82 -34.64
CA ILE A 32 -2.93 21.18 -33.36
C ILE A 32 -3.31 19.70 -33.40
N LEU A 33 -4.57 19.36 -33.73
CA LEU A 33 -4.95 17.96 -33.77
C LEU A 33 -4.18 17.19 -34.84
N SER A 34 -4.05 17.71 -36.05
CA SER A 34 -3.28 17.05 -37.12
C SER A 34 -1.80 16.82 -36.75
N ASN A 35 -1.18 17.74 -36.02
CA ASN A 35 0.25 17.64 -35.66
C ASN A 35 0.52 16.76 -34.43
N TYR A 36 -0.34 16.82 -33.41
CA TYR A 36 -0.14 16.06 -32.17
C TYR A 36 -0.87 14.71 -32.17
N PHE A 37 -1.90 14.54 -32.99
CA PHE A 37 -2.79 13.38 -32.99
C PHE A 37 -3.32 13.05 -34.41
N PRO A 38 -2.51 12.39 -35.26
CA PRO A 38 -2.78 12.22 -36.70
C PRO A 38 -4.18 11.66 -37.05
N ASP A 39 -4.66 10.68 -36.28
CA ASP A 39 -5.96 10.00 -36.55
C ASP A 39 -7.13 10.53 -35.72
N MET A 40 -6.97 11.71 -35.10
CA MET A 40 -7.92 12.26 -34.14
C MET A 40 -8.61 13.51 -34.66
N ASN A 41 -9.89 13.37 -34.98
CA ASN A 41 -10.76 14.52 -35.25
C ASN A 41 -11.27 15.17 -33.95
N ILE A 42 -11.84 16.38 -34.07
CA ILE A 42 -12.34 17.14 -32.93
C ILE A 42 -13.42 16.39 -32.14
N LYS A 43 -14.24 15.58 -32.82
CA LYS A 43 -15.29 14.75 -32.18
C LYS A 43 -14.66 13.68 -31.28
N LYS A 44 -13.63 12.97 -31.74
CA LYS A 44 -12.88 11.98 -30.97
C LYS A 44 -12.14 12.65 -29.80
N PHE A 45 -11.53 13.81 -30.02
CA PHE A 45 -10.89 14.58 -28.95
C PHE A 45 -11.87 14.95 -27.84
N ARG A 46 -13.03 15.51 -28.18
CA ARG A 46 -14.10 15.82 -27.22
C ARG A 46 -14.59 14.58 -26.48
N LYS A 47 -14.73 13.43 -27.16
CA LYS A 47 -15.07 12.15 -26.51
C LYS A 47 -14.00 11.71 -25.51
N LYS A 48 -12.71 11.83 -25.85
CA LYS A 48 -11.61 11.53 -24.92
C LYS A 48 -11.62 12.44 -23.69
N LEU A 49 -11.80 13.75 -23.87
CA LEU A 49 -11.92 14.68 -22.75
C LEU A 49 -13.12 14.34 -21.85
N LYS A 50 -14.27 14.01 -22.44
CA LYS A 50 -15.44 13.54 -21.68
C LYS A 50 -15.15 12.25 -20.91
N LYS A 51 -14.45 11.30 -21.52
CA LYS A 51 -14.02 10.04 -20.89
C LYS A 51 -13.09 10.28 -19.69
N LEU A 52 -12.28 11.34 -19.75
CA LEU A 52 -11.36 11.75 -18.70
C LEU A 52 -11.98 12.74 -17.70
N SER A 53 -13.32 12.84 -17.65
CA SER A 53 -14.03 13.69 -16.67
C SER A 53 -13.83 15.19 -16.83
N PHE A 54 -13.33 15.67 -17.97
CA PHE A 54 -13.13 17.11 -18.15
C PHE A 54 -14.48 17.83 -18.23
N THR A 55 -14.64 18.87 -17.43
CA THR A 55 -15.78 19.76 -17.50
C THR A 55 -15.59 20.72 -18.65
N LYS A 56 -16.61 20.84 -19.51
CA LYS A 56 -16.63 21.78 -20.64
C LYS A 56 -17.48 22.98 -20.28
N THR A 57 -16.92 24.16 -20.44
CA THR A 57 -17.65 25.43 -20.36
C THR A 57 -17.55 26.13 -21.71
N VAL A 58 -18.69 26.55 -22.25
CA VAL A 58 -18.75 27.26 -23.54
C VAL A 58 -19.06 28.72 -23.25
N THR A 59 -18.22 29.60 -23.78
CA THR A 59 -18.43 31.05 -23.81
C THR A 59 -18.65 31.46 -25.27
N THR A 60 -19.07 32.71 -25.50
CA THR A 60 -19.50 33.25 -26.80
C THR A 60 -18.59 32.85 -27.97
N ASN A 61 -17.27 32.91 -27.81
CA ASN A 61 -16.31 32.58 -28.87
C ASN A 61 -15.29 31.49 -28.48
N THR A 62 -15.30 30.98 -27.26
CA THR A 62 -14.21 30.12 -26.77
C THR A 62 -14.74 28.93 -25.99
N ILE A 63 -14.01 27.82 -26.04
CA ILE A 63 -14.32 26.63 -25.25
C ILE A 63 -13.26 26.44 -24.18
N THR A 64 -13.70 26.43 -22.93
CA THR A 64 -12.84 26.16 -21.78
C THR A 64 -13.04 24.74 -21.28
N TYR A 65 -11.94 24.07 -20.97
CA TYR A 65 -11.93 22.75 -20.35
C TYR A 65 -11.19 22.80 -19.02
N SER A 66 -11.79 22.20 -18.00
CA SER A 66 -11.22 22.14 -16.65
C SER A 66 -11.28 20.75 -16.06
N HIS A 67 -10.27 20.40 -15.28
CA HIS A 67 -10.24 19.17 -14.49
C HIS A 67 -9.38 19.38 -13.24
N ALA A 68 -9.85 18.94 -12.07
CA ALA A 68 -9.18 19.21 -10.79
C ALA A 68 -7.72 18.75 -10.76
N ASN A 69 -7.42 17.61 -11.39
CA ASN A 69 -6.07 17.05 -11.48
C ASN A 69 -5.29 17.44 -12.76
N PHE A 70 -5.81 18.35 -13.59
CA PHE A 70 -5.14 18.85 -14.79
C PHE A 70 -4.81 20.34 -14.62
N GLN A 71 -3.64 20.63 -14.05
CA GLN A 71 -3.20 21.99 -13.73
C GLN A 71 -1.84 22.29 -14.36
N GLN A 72 -1.62 23.54 -14.74
CA GLN A 72 -0.34 24.03 -15.24
C GLN A 72 0.77 23.80 -14.21
N ASN A 73 1.95 23.36 -14.66
CA ASN A 73 3.14 23.10 -13.85
C ASN A 73 2.98 22.04 -12.74
N LYS A 74 1.90 21.25 -12.75
CA LYS A 74 1.68 20.14 -11.80
C LYS A 74 1.50 18.79 -12.49
N PRO A 75 2.54 18.29 -13.21
CA PRO A 75 2.45 17.04 -13.97
C PRO A 75 2.20 15.81 -13.08
N TYR A 76 2.62 15.85 -11.82
CA TYR A 76 2.39 14.76 -10.85
C TYR A 76 0.90 14.48 -10.57
N LEU A 77 0.00 15.43 -10.87
CA LEU A 77 -1.44 15.22 -10.73
C LEU A 77 -2.03 14.38 -11.87
N LEU A 78 -1.35 14.28 -13.02
CA LEU A 78 -1.87 13.60 -14.20
C LEU A 78 -2.12 12.10 -13.96
N GLY A 79 -1.32 11.47 -13.08
CA GLY A 79 -1.51 10.06 -12.69
C GLY A 79 -2.84 9.79 -11.97
N LYS A 80 -3.52 10.83 -11.48
CA LYS A 80 -4.84 10.73 -10.84
C LYS A 80 -6.00 10.91 -11.83
N ILE A 81 -5.73 11.16 -13.10
CA ILE A 81 -6.76 11.28 -14.14
C ILE A 81 -7.01 9.89 -14.71
N CYS A 82 -8.07 9.23 -14.24
CA CYS A 82 -8.47 7.92 -14.77
C CYS A 82 -9.52 8.06 -15.87
N CYS A 83 -9.39 7.26 -16.93
CA CYS A 83 -10.45 7.08 -17.92
C CYS A 83 -11.69 6.47 -17.23
N PHE A 84 -12.86 7.10 -17.33
CA PHE A 84 -14.11 6.53 -16.82
C PHE A 84 -14.47 5.15 -17.40
N SER A 85 -13.91 4.77 -18.56
CA SER A 85 -14.10 3.41 -19.10
C SER A 85 -13.11 2.37 -18.54
N GLU A 86 -12.06 2.83 -17.87
CA GLU A 86 -11.06 1.99 -17.18
C GLU A 86 -11.30 1.99 -15.68
N ILE A 87 -12.06 2.95 -15.16
CA ILE A 87 -12.87 2.70 -13.96
C ILE A 87 -13.70 1.49 -14.36
N PRO A 88 -13.47 0.30 -13.77
CA PRO A 88 -14.36 -0.82 -13.99
C PRO A 88 -15.72 -0.25 -13.68
N SER A 89 -16.61 -0.22 -14.67
CA SER A 89 -18.03 0.00 -14.42
C SER A 89 -18.29 -0.78 -13.16
N ARG A 90 -18.86 -0.12 -12.15
CA ARG A 90 -19.28 -0.79 -10.93
C ARG A 90 -20.26 -1.88 -11.40
N LYS A 91 -19.73 -3.05 -11.82
CA LYS A 91 -20.33 -4.33 -11.53
C LYS A 91 -20.67 -4.13 -10.07
N LYS A 92 -21.95 -4.26 -9.74
CA LYS A 92 -22.32 -4.55 -8.38
C LYS A 92 -21.56 -5.82 -8.02
N ILE A 93 -20.27 -5.69 -7.70
CA ILE A 93 -19.52 -6.67 -6.93
C ILE A 93 -20.36 -6.67 -5.68
N ASN A 94 -21.07 -7.78 -5.50
CA ASN A 94 -21.98 -7.97 -4.41
C ASN A 94 -21.10 -7.85 -3.15
N PHE A 95 -21.00 -6.64 -2.59
CA PHE A 95 -20.00 -6.27 -1.57
C PHE A 95 -20.12 -7.19 -0.36
N ASN A 96 -21.35 -7.65 -0.08
CA ASN A 96 -21.65 -8.65 0.93
C ASN A 96 -20.97 -10.00 0.66
N SER A 97 -20.87 -10.43 -0.59
CA SER A 97 -20.22 -11.70 -0.95
C SER A 97 -18.69 -11.60 -0.84
N ASP A 98 -18.07 -10.50 -1.29
CA ASP A 98 -16.61 -10.31 -1.17
C ASP A 98 -16.19 -10.15 0.29
N MET A 99 -16.99 -9.43 1.09
CA MET A 99 -16.74 -9.27 2.52
C MET A 99 -16.91 -10.60 3.27
N ALA A 100 -17.92 -11.40 2.95
CA ALA A 100 -18.09 -12.73 3.54
C ALA A 100 -16.96 -13.70 3.17
N VAL A 101 -16.39 -13.58 1.97
CA VAL A 101 -15.20 -14.36 1.57
C VAL A 101 -13.97 -13.90 2.35
N LYS A 102 -13.76 -12.58 2.48
CA LYS A 102 -12.66 -12.03 3.29
C LYS A 102 -12.75 -12.41 4.76
N ILE A 103 -13.95 -12.38 5.34
CA ILE A 103 -14.21 -12.81 6.72
C ILE A 103 -13.82 -14.28 6.90
N ARG A 104 -14.31 -15.17 6.03
CA ARG A 104 -13.95 -16.60 6.09
C ARG A 104 -12.45 -16.85 5.92
N LEU A 105 -11.80 -16.09 5.04
CA LEU A 105 -10.36 -16.21 4.85
C LEU A 105 -9.60 -15.79 6.11
N LEU A 106 -9.98 -14.67 6.72
CA LEU A 106 -9.40 -14.17 7.97
C LEU A 106 -9.64 -15.12 9.13
N GLU A 107 -10.84 -15.66 9.28
CA GLU A 107 -11.17 -16.69 10.29
C GLU A 107 -10.30 -17.93 10.11
N SER A 108 -10.16 -18.44 8.88
CA SER A 108 -9.29 -19.60 8.62
C SER A 108 -7.82 -19.31 8.94
N ALA A 109 -7.34 -18.09 8.69
CA ALA A 109 -5.99 -17.68 9.01
C ALA A 109 -5.78 -17.53 10.52
N HIS A 110 -6.80 -17.05 11.22
CA HIS A 110 -6.78 -16.95 12.67
C HIS A 110 -6.67 -18.33 13.33
N ILE A 111 -7.47 -19.30 12.90
CA ILE A 111 -7.43 -20.68 13.41
C ILE A 111 -6.02 -21.29 13.23
N ARG A 112 -5.42 -21.16 12.05
CA ARG A 112 -4.04 -21.66 11.81
C ARG A 112 -2.99 -20.99 12.71
N MET A 113 -3.19 -19.71 12.98
CA MET A 113 -2.30 -18.97 13.87
C MET A 113 -2.46 -19.44 15.32
N GLU A 114 -3.70 -19.66 15.79
CA GLU A 114 -3.98 -20.22 17.11
C GLU A 114 -3.38 -21.62 17.28
N GLU A 115 -3.49 -22.49 16.27
CA GLU A 115 -2.85 -23.81 16.26
C GLU A 115 -1.32 -23.70 16.38
N THR A 116 -0.72 -22.74 15.67
CA THR A 116 0.73 -22.50 15.72
C THR A 116 1.15 -21.99 17.10
N VAL A 117 0.37 -21.09 17.71
CA VAL A 117 0.62 -20.58 19.07
C VAL A 117 0.55 -21.72 20.07
N ALA A 118 -0.47 -22.57 20.01
CA ALA A 118 -0.62 -23.72 20.92
C ALA A 118 0.56 -24.71 20.80
N ASP A 119 1.06 -24.98 19.58
CA ASP A 119 2.24 -25.83 19.37
C ASP A 119 3.52 -25.20 19.95
N LEU A 120 3.69 -23.88 19.78
CA LEU A 120 4.82 -23.14 20.34
C LEU A 120 4.77 -23.13 21.88
N GLU A 121 3.61 -22.92 22.48
CA GLU A 121 3.42 -22.99 23.93
C GLU A 121 3.77 -24.38 24.46
N LYS A 122 3.35 -25.45 23.77
CA LYS A 122 3.70 -26.83 24.14
C LYS A 122 5.21 -27.08 24.06
N LYS A 123 5.88 -26.56 23.03
CA LYS A 123 7.35 -26.64 22.90
C LYS A 123 8.04 -25.87 24.02
N TYR A 124 7.55 -24.68 24.35
CA TYR A 124 8.10 -23.86 25.43
C TYR A 124 7.93 -24.54 26.80
N GLN A 125 6.78 -25.17 27.05
CA GLN A 125 6.54 -25.91 28.27
C GLN A 125 7.51 -27.08 28.44
N LYS A 126 7.79 -27.84 27.36
CA LYS A 126 8.80 -28.91 27.40
C LYS A 126 10.19 -28.40 27.76
N ILE A 127 10.58 -27.23 27.25
CA ILE A 127 11.87 -26.60 27.57
C ILE A 127 11.89 -26.18 29.04
N ILE A 128 10.81 -25.60 29.56
CA ILE A 128 10.68 -25.27 30.98
C ILE A 128 10.84 -26.53 31.84
N ASP A 129 10.13 -27.60 31.50
CA ASP A 129 10.16 -28.84 32.28
C ASP A 129 11.55 -29.49 32.24
N PHE A 130 12.21 -29.46 31.09
CA PHE A 130 13.60 -29.91 30.96
C PHE A 130 14.55 -29.05 31.79
N ASN A 131 14.43 -27.73 31.75
CA ASN A 131 15.26 -26.83 32.55
C ASN A 131 15.04 -27.05 34.05
N LYS A 132 13.78 -27.24 34.48
CA LYS A 132 13.46 -27.59 35.88
C LYS A 132 14.11 -28.90 36.30
N PHE A 133 14.05 -29.92 35.44
CA PHE A 133 14.72 -31.20 35.68
C PHE A 133 16.24 -31.00 35.86
N MET A 134 16.89 -30.29 34.93
CA MET A 134 18.33 -30.02 35.01
C MET A 134 18.72 -29.25 36.27
N ILE A 135 17.94 -28.25 36.67
CA ILE A 135 18.17 -27.49 37.91
C ILE A 135 18.08 -28.42 39.13
N ASN A 136 17.10 -29.33 39.16
CA ASN A 136 16.94 -30.26 40.27
C ASN A 136 18.12 -31.25 40.37
N GLU A 137 18.59 -31.78 39.25
CA GLU A 137 19.78 -32.66 39.23
C GLU A 137 21.04 -31.92 39.71
N LEU A 138 21.26 -30.69 39.25
CA LEU A 138 22.38 -29.86 39.71
C LEU A 138 22.31 -29.58 41.21
N ASN A 139 21.12 -29.26 41.74
CA ASN A 139 20.94 -29.04 43.18
C ASN A 139 21.23 -30.30 43.99
N GLN A 140 20.80 -31.48 43.54
CA GLN A 140 21.11 -32.74 44.21
C GLN A 140 22.61 -33.03 44.25
N HIS A 141 23.30 -32.83 43.14
CA HIS A 141 24.77 -32.98 43.09
C HIS A 141 25.49 -31.97 43.99
N THR A 142 25.00 -30.73 44.07
CA THR A 142 25.57 -29.69 44.94
C THR A 142 25.42 -30.09 46.40
N VAL A 143 24.23 -30.51 46.82
CA VAL A 143 23.97 -30.97 48.19
C VAL A 143 24.81 -32.20 48.55
N HIS A 144 24.96 -33.16 47.62
CA HIS A 144 25.79 -34.34 47.84
C HIS A 144 27.28 -33.97 47.98
N SER A 145 27.79 -33.10 47.11
CA SER A 145 29.16 -32.60 47.18
C SER A 145 29.43 -31.85 48.49
N GLU A 146 28.50 -31.02 48.96
CA GLU A 146 28.61 -30.31 50.23
C GLU A 146 28.65 -31.28 51.42
N TYR A 147 27.79 -32.30 51.41
CA TYR A 147 27.79 -33.36 52.41
C TYR A 147 29.12 -34.12 52.46
N ASP A 148 29.64 -34.54 51.29
CA ASP A 148 30.90 -35.28 51.20
C ASP A 148 32.08 -34.43 51.66
N THR A 149 32.07 -33.12 51.35
CA THR A 149 33.08 -32.17 51.79
C THR A 149 33.07 -32.01 53.31
N GLU A 150 31.90 -31.85 53.92
CA GLU A 150 31.76 -31.75 55.38
C GLU A 150 32.11 -33.07 56.09
N HIS A 151 31.74 -34.20 55.51
CA HIS A 151 32.11 -35.52 56.01
C HIS A 151 33.63 -35.73 55.99
N PHE A 152 34.29 -35.38 54.88
CA PHE A 152 35.74 -35.49 54.75
C PHE A 152 36.48 -34.56 55.73
N LYS A 153 36.04 -33.31 55.89
CA LYS A 153 36.60 -32.38 56.90
C LYS A 153 36.53 -32.98 58.31
N LYS A 154 35.38 -33.55 58.70
CA LYS A 154 35.20 -34.20 60.00
C LYS A 154 36.14 -35.39 60.19
N LEU A 155 36.37 -36.18 59.15
CA LEU A 155 37.30 -37.32 59.19
C LEU A 155 38.74 -36.85 59.43
N MET A 156 39.18 -35.83 58.69
CA MET A 156 40.52 -35.24 58.82
C MET A 156 40.76 -34.62 60.19
N THR A 157 39.75 -34.01 60.82
CA THR A 157 39.85 -33.48 62.19
C THR A 157 39.89 -34.55 63.27
N LYS A 158 39.44 -35.79 63.01
CA LYS A 158 39.47 -36.90 63.97
C LYS A 158 40.78 -37.69 63.97
N THR A 159 41.54 -37.63 62.87
CA THR A 159 42.81 -38.36 62.69
C THR A 159 44.06 -37.59 63.12
N ASN A 160 43.91 -36.33 63.55
CA ASN A 160 44.95 -35.58 64.25
C ASN A 160 44.59 -35.46 65.74
N PRO A 161 44.93 -36.45 66.59
CA PRO A 161 45.05 -36.20 68.02
C PRO A 161 46.41 -35.55 68.28
N ASP A 162 46.40 -34.42 69.00
CA ASP A 162 47.57 -33.91 69.72
C ASP A 162 48.06 -34.92 70.78
#